data_AF-A0A9Q4HAY0-F1
#
_entry.id   AF-A0A9Q4HAY0-F1
#
_cell.length_a   1.000
_cell.length_b   1.000
_cell.length_c   1.000
_cell.angle_alpha   90.00
_cell.angle_beta   90.00
_cell.angle_gamma   90.00
#
_symmetry.space_group_name_H-M   'P 1'
#
loop_
_entity.id
_entity.type
_entity.pdbx_description
1 polymer ?
#
loop_
_entity_poly.entity_id
_entity_poly.type
_entity_poly.pdbx_seq_one_letter_code
_entity_poly.pdbx_strand_id
1 'polypeptide(L)'
;MEPLAIELKIDGKKKRYVTPNHIGGLHFRLAAEISQEFEEQSFNVYLNLDKYLQFIVDVFGGKFDVDTLEKGMDSRKIINTIYAVSNYVLGNISLAIKLLSDKEPTEEELGK
;
A
#
# COMPACT_ATOMS: atom_id res chain seq x y z
N MET A 1 6.60 4.52 15.94
CA MET A 1 5.43 4.33 15.06
C MET A 1 5.42 2.87 14.68
N GLU A 2 4.27 2.19 14.76
CA GLU A 2 4.16 0.79 14.35
C GLU A 2 4.45 0.68 12.84
N PRO A 3 5.33 -0.23 12.38
CA PRO A 3 5.70 -0.29 10.96
C PRO A 3 4.56 -0.86 10.12
N LEU A 4 4.20 -0.17 9.05
CA LEU A 4 3.37 -0.76 8.00
C LEU A 4 4.15 -1.86 7.26
N ALA A 5 3.47 -2.97 6.94
CA ALA A 5 4.05 -4.11 6.25
C ALA A 5 3.24 -4.49 5.00
N ILE A 6 3.93 -4.88 3.94
CA ILE A 6 3.33 -5.49 2.74
C ILE A 6 3.99 -6.84 2.45
N GLU A 7 3.26 -7.73 1.80
CA GLU A 7 3.77 -9.03 1.34
C GLU A 7 3.78 -9.07 -0.18
N LEU A 8 4.95 -9.40 -0.76
CA LEU A 8 5.11 -9.63 -2.19
C LEU A 8 5.47 -11.09 -2.43
N LYS A 9 4.93 -11.68 -3.50
CA LYS A 9 5.26 -13.03 -3.96
C LYS A 9 6.33 -12.94 -5.04
N ILE A 10 7.57 -13.30 -4.69
CA ILE A 10 8.74 -13.24 -5.58
C ILE A 10 9.28 -14.66 -5.72
N ASP A 11 9.44 -15.14 -6.96
CA ASP A 11 9.90 -16.52 -7.25
C ASP A 11 9.12 -17.60 -6.50
N GLY A 12 7.80 -17.42 -6.38
CA GLY A 12 6.91 -18.33 -5.66
C GLY A 12 6.98 -18.23 -4.13
N LYS A 13 7.89 -17.43 -3.56
CA LYS A 13 8.05 -17.23 -2.12
C LYS A 13 7.41 -15.92 -1.67
N LYS A 14 6.75 -15.95 -0.51
CA LYS A 14 6.28 -14.72 0.14
C LYS A 14 7.45 -14.02 0.82
N LYS A 15 7.62 -12.73 0.53
CA LYS A 15 8.61 -11.86 1.17
C LYS A 15 7.89 -10.66 1.80
N ARG A 16 8.14 -10.44 3.08
CA ARG A 16 7.55 -9.35 3.85
C ARG A 16 8.49 -8.14 3.86
N TYR A 17 7.96 -6.98 3.51
CA TYR A 17 8.66 -5.70 3.58
C TYR A 17 7.99 -4.82 4.62
N VAL A 18 8.78 -4.05 5.36
CA VAL A 18 8.31 -3.13 6.39
C VAL A 18 8.85 -1.73 6.13
N THR A 19 8.07 -0.70 6.48
CA THR A 19 8.50 0.70 6.40
C THR A 19 9.71 1.00 7.31
N PRO A 20 10.54 2.01 6.99
CA PRO A 20 11.63 2.46 7.86
C PRO A 20 11.09 3.21 9.09
N ASN A 21 11.94 3.38 10.11
CA ASN A 21 11.59 4.11 11.34
C ASN A 21 11.29 5.59 11.11
N HIS A 22 11.86 6.17 10.05
CA HIS A 22 11.67 7.57 9.68
C HIS A 22 11.29 7.65 8.20
N ILE A 23 10.14 8.26 7.93
CA ILE A 23 9.69 8.63 6.59
C ILE A 23 9.86 10.13 6.47
N GLY A 24 10.58 10.58 5.44
CA GLY A 24 10.82 12.00 5.21
C GLY A 24 9.53 12.76 4.93
N GLY A 25 9.40 13.97 5.49
CA GLY A 25 8.21 14.81 5.30
C GLY A 25 7.93 15.19 3.83
N LEU A 26 8.88 14.97 2.92
CA LEU A 26 8.68 15.16 1.48
C LEU A 26 7.55 14.29 0.92
N HIS A 27 7.30 13.11 1.52
CA HIS A 27 6.25 12.18 1.10
C HIS A 27 4.85 12.64 1.51
N PHE A 28 4.73 13.58 2.45
CA PHE A 28 3.45 14.00 3.01
C PHE A 28 2.52 14.61 1.95
N ARG A 29 3.06 15.47 1.07
CA ARG A 29 2.24 16.16 0.06
C ARG A 29 1.59 15.18 -0.90
N LEU A 30 2.36 14.19 -1.37
CA LEU A 30 1.86 13.16 -2.28
C LEU A 30 0.87 12.23 -1.58
N ALA A 31 1.14 11.86 -0.32
CA ALA A 31 0.19 11.09 0.48
C ALA A 31 -1.17 11.82 0.63
N ALA A 32 -1.15 13.14 0.85
CA ALA A 32 -2.36 13.95 0.97
C ALA A 32 -3.12 14.02 -0.37
N GLU A 33 -2.42 14.24 -1.48
CA GLU A 33 -3.00 14.21 -2.83
C GLU A 33 -3.70 12.87 -3.12
N ILE A 34 -3.02 11.76 -2.87
CA ILE A 34 -3.58 10.41 -3.08
C ILE A 34 -4.80 10.18 -2.18
N SER A 35 -4.73 10.51 -0.89
CA SER A 35 -5.86 10.31 0.02
C SER A 35 -7.09 11.08 -0.45
N GLN A 36 -6.91 12.33 -0.86
CA GLN A 36 -7.99 13.17 -1.38
C GLN A 36 -8.59 12.58 -2.66
N GLU A 37 -7.76 12.15 -3.63
CA GLU A 37 -8.27 11.54 -4.86
C GLU A 37 -9.10 10.27 -4.61
N PHE A 38 -8.71 9.45 -3.63
CA PHE A 38 -9.45 8.26 -3.23
C PHE A 38 -10.78 8.61 -2.55
N GLU A 39 -10.79 9.60 -1.66
CA GLU A 39 -12.00 10.09 -0.99
C GLU A 39 -13.01 10.67 -1.99
N GLU A 40 -12.52 11.36 -3.02
CA GLU A 40 -13.33 11.92 -4.12
C GLU A 40 -13.76 10.86 -5.16
N GLN A 41 -13.29 9.62 -5.04
CA GLN A 41 -13.48 8.54 -6.03
C GLN A 41 -13.05 8.96 -7.44
N SER A 42 -11.98 9.75 -7.54
CA SER A 42 -11.53 10.32 -8.80
C SER A 42 -11.00 9.24 -9.75
N PHE A 43 -11.40 9.32 -11.03
CA PHE A 43 -10.82 8.47 -12.08
C PHE A 43 -9.29 8.66 -12.23
N ASN A 44 -8.73 9.76 -11.70
CA ASN A 44 -7.29 10.04 -11.73
C ASN A 44 -6.44 9.00 -10.99
N VAL A 45 -7.02 8.32 -10.00
CA VAL A 45 -6.33 7.25 -9.26
C VAL A 45 -5.80 6.16 -10.21
N TYR A 46 -6.56 5.88 -11.28
CA TYR A 46 -6.21 4.84 -12.25
C TYR A 46 -5.28 5.34 -13.37
N LEU A 47 -5.20 6.66 -13.59
CA LEU A 47 -4.42 7.25 -14.68
C LEU A 47 -2.95 7.48 -14.29
N ASN A 48 -2.65 7.59 -13.00
CA ASN A 48 -1.32 7.92 -12.48
C ASN A 48 -0.68 6.75 -11.70
N LEU A 49 -0.99 5.51 -12.07
CA LEU A 49 -0.59 4.33 -11.30
C LEU A 49 0.93 4.26 -11.08
N ASP A 50 1.74 4.53 -12.10
CA ASP A 50 3.21 4.51 -12.01
C ASP A 50 3.75 5.45 -10.91
N LYS A 51 3.16 6.65 -10.80
CA LYS A 51 3.49 7.64 -9.75
C LYS A 51 3.19 7.08 -8.36
N TYR A 52 2.08 6.37 -8.20
CA TYR A 52 1.67 5.80 -6.91
C TYR A 52 2.42 4.54 -6.53
N LEU A 53 2.80 3.71 -7.50
CA LEU A 53 3.69 2.58 -7.27
C LEU A 53 5.09 3.07 -6.87
N GLN A 54 5.62 4.10 -7.54
CA GLN A 54 6.89 4.71 -7.15
C GLN A 54 6.83 5.31 -5.73
N PHE A 55 5.72 5.97 -5.38
CA PHE A 55 5.51 6.46 -4.02
C PHE A 55 5.60 5.36 -2.95
N ILE A 56 5.01 4.18 -3.22
CA ILE A 56 5.14 3.03 -2.31
C ILE A 56 6.60 2.61 -2.17
N VAL A 57 7.32 2.45 -3.29
CA VAL A 57 8.75 2.11 -3.30
C VAL A 57 9.56 3.09 -2.43
N ASP A 58 9.31 4.39 -2.59
CA ASP A 58 10.03 5.42 -1.85
C ASP A 58 9.72 5.39 -0.35
N VAL A 59 8.45 5.21 0.03
CA VAL A 59 8.03 5.09 1.45
C VAL A 59 8.65 3.86 2.12
N PHE A 60 8.85 2.78 1.39
CA PHE A 60 9.55 1.59 1.89
C PHE A 60 11.08 1.72 1.86
N GLY A 61 11.62 2.87 1.42
CA GLY A 61 13.05 3.17 1.39
C GLY A 61 13.80 2.41 0.30
N GLY A 62 13.15 2.14 -0.85
CA GLY A 62 13.80 1.50 -2.00
C GLY A 62 14.19 0.03 -1.78
N LYS A 63 13.54 -0.67 -0.84
CA LYS A 63 13.82 -2.10 -0.56
C LYS A 63 13.42 -3.06 -1.69
N PHE A 64 12.65 -2.55 -2.65
CA PHE A 64 12.20 -3.18 -3.89
C PHE A 64 11.95 -2.06 -4.91
N ASP A 65 11.82 -2.40 -6.19
CA ASP A 65 11.48 -1.46 -7.26
C ASP A 65 10.00 -1.63 -7.69
N VAL A 66 9.55 -0.76 -8.61
CA VAL A 66 8.18 -0.76 -9.12
C VAL A 66 7.85 -2.09 -9.82
N ASP A 67 8.78 -2.64 -10.59
CA ASP A 67 8.60 -3.92 -11.29
C ASP A 67 8.38 -5.08 -10.31
N THR A 68 9.18 -5.14 -9.24
CA THR A 68 9.04 -6.12 -8.16
C THR A 68 7.72 -5.94 -7.42
N LEU A 69 7.31 -4.70 -7.17
CA LEU A 69 6.03 -4.40 -6.52
C LEU A 69 4.87 -4.88 -7.38
N GLU A 70 4.85 -4.52 -8.65
CA GLU A 70 3.76 -4.83 -9.58
C GLU A 70 3.63 -6.32 -9.87
N LYS A 71 4.75 -7.00 -10.13
CA LYS A 71 4.76 -8.46 -10.36
C LYS A 71 4.48 -9.26 -9.09
N GLY A 72 4.91 -8.75 -7.94
CA GLY A 72 4.86 -9.47 -6.67
C GLY A 72 3.55 -9.27 -5.91
N MET A 73 2.82 -8.19 -6.15
CA MET A 73 1.57 -7.87 -5.46
C MET A 73 0.37 -8.53 -6.15
N ASP A 74 -0.58 -9.01 -5.34
CA ASP A 74 -1.90 -9.37 -5.86
C ASP A 74 -2.58 -8.11 -6.41
N SER A 75 -3.04 -8.16 -7.67
CA SER A 75 -3.64 -7.00 -8.34
C SER A 75 -4.85 -6.44 -7.58
N ARG A 76 -5.60 -7.29 -6.87
CA ARG A 76 -6.76 -6.90 -6.05
C ARG A 76 -6.37 -6.07 -4.82
N LYS A 77 -5.08 -6.08 -4.45
CA LYS A 77 -4.54 -5.36 -3.30
C LYS A 77 -3.86 -4.03 -3.65
N ILE A 78 -3.61 -3.74 -4.93
CA ILE A 78 -2.86 -2.55 -5.35
C ILE A 78 -3.49 -1.27 -4.80
N ILE A 79 -4.79 -1.08 -5.06
CA ILE A 79 -5.54 0.12 -4.66
C ILE A 79 -5.56 0.28 -3.13
N ASN A 80 -5.86 -0.80 -2.38
CA ASN A 80 -5.81 -0.77 -0.92
C ASN A 80 -4.41 -0.49 -0.39
N THR A 81 -3.37 -0.96 -1.08
CA THR A 81 -1.98 -0.72 -0.68
C THR A 81 -1.58 0.73 -0.88
N ILE A 82 -1.92 1.33 -2.03
CA ILE A 82 -1.69 2.76 -2.29
C ILE A 82 -2.38 3.61 -1.21
N TYR A 83 -3.65 3.31 -0.92
CA TYR A 83 -4.42 4.06 0.07
C TYR A 83 -3.91 3.87 1.50
N ALA A 84 -3.54 2.64 1.86
CA ALA A 84 -2.96 2.33 3.17
C ALA A 84 -1.63 3.04 3.38
N VAL A 85 -0.73 2.99 2.39
CA VAL A 85 0.58 3.66 2.47
C VAL A 85 0.41 5.17 2.59
N SER A 86 -0.53 5.76 1.85
CA SER A 86 -0.84 7.19 1.94
C SER A 86 -1.35 7.56 3.34
N ASN A 87 -2.32 6.81 3.85
CA ASN A 87 -2.85 7.01 5.20
C ASN A 87 -1.79 6.81 6.29
N TYR A 88 -0.89 5.86 6.13
CA TYR A 88 0.23 5.65 7.04
C TYR A 88 1.15 6.87 7.12
N VAL A 89 1.50 7.45 5.97
CA VAL A 89 2.33 8.67 5.89
C VAL A 89 1.61 9.87 6.50
N LEU A 90 0.28 9.95 6.39
CA LEU A 90 -0.54 10.99 7.02
C LEU A 90 -0.74 10.79 8.53
N GLY A 91 -0.24 9.69 9.10
CA GLY A 91 -0.38 9.38 10.53
C GLY A 91 -1.64 8.59 10.90
N ASN A 92 -2.45 8.19 9.93
CA ASN A 92 -3.66 7.37 10.11
C ASN A 92 -3.31 5.87 10.24
N ILE A 93 -2.46 5.53 11.21
CA ILE A 93 -1.83 4.20 11.34
C ILE A 93 -2.84 3.06 11.43
N SER A 94 -3.87 3.21 12.27
CA SER A 94 -4.89 2.17 12.48
C SER A 94 -5.68 1.86 11.21
N LEU A 95 -5.98 2.88 10.40
CA LEU A 95 -6.66 2.71 9.12
C LEU A 95 -5.76 1.98 8.11
N ALA A 96 -4.50 2.40 8.02
CA ALA A 96 -3.52 1.78 7.13
C ALA A 96 -3.35 0.28 7.41
N ILE A 97 -3.23 -0.10 8.68
CA ILE A 97 -3.13 -1.52 9.07
C ILE A 97 -4.42 -2.25 8.70
N LYS A 98 -5.59 -1.70 9.02
CA LYS A 98 -6.89 -2.31 8.71
C LYS A 98 -7.08 -2.58 7.21
N LEU A 99 -6.61 -1.68 6.35
CA LEU A 99 -6.69 -1.81 4.88
C LEU A 99 -5.84 -2.95 4.32
N LEU A 100 -4.74 -3.30 5.01
CA LEU A 100 -3.82 -4.36 4.61
C LEU A 100 -4.08 -5.69 5.32
N SER A 101 -4.90 -5.70 6.37
CA SER A 101 -5.36 -6.92 7.00
C SER A 101 -6.24 -7.68 6.02
N ASP A 102 -5.76 -8.84 5.56
CA ASP A 102 -6.61 -9.84 4.95
C ASP A 102 -7.60 -10.28 6.03
N LYS A 103 -8.86 -9.82 5.96
CA LYS A 103 -9.92 -10.55 6.66
C LYS A 103 -10.00 -11.90 5.97
N GLU A 104 -9.61 -12.96 6.67
CA GLU A 104 -9.95 -14.30 6.20
C GLU A 104 -11.48 -14.34 6.05
N PRO A 105 -12.01 -14.82 4.91
CA PRO A 105 -13.44 -15.03 4.79
C PRO A 105 -13.87 -15.97 5.91
N THR A 106 -14.95 -15.63 6.61
CA THR A 106 -15.46 -16.50 7.67
C THR A 106 -15.91 -17.83 7.05
N GLU A 107 -15.93 -18.91 7.83
CA GLU A 107 -16.42 -20.22 7.34
C GLU A 107 -17.84 -20.12 6.74
N GLU A 108 -18.66 -19.19 7.24
CA GLU A 108 -19.99 -18.86 6.70
C GLU A 108 -19.94 -18.25 5.28
N GLU A 109 -18.92 -17.47 4.95
CA GLU A 109 -18.72 -16.87 3.62
C GLU A 109 -18.13 -17.87 2.62
N LEU A 110 -17.53 -18.96 3.09
CA LEU A 110 -16.95 -20.03 2.26
C LEU A 110 -17.97 -21.07 1.79
N GLY A 111 -19.24 -20.94 2.19
CA GLY A 111 -20.35 -21.75 1.69
C GLY A 111 -20.13 -23.26 1.82
N LYS A 112 -19.55 -23.70 2.94
CA LYS A 112 -19.39 -25.12 3.29
C LYS A 112 -20.23 -25.51 4.49
#